data_AF-A0A1M3MX43-F1
#
_entry.id   AF-A0A1M3MX43-F1
#
_cell.length_a   1.000
_cell.length_b   1.000
_cell.length_c   1.000
_cell.angle_alpha   90.00
_cell.angle_beta   90.00
_cell.angle_gamma   90.00
#
_symmetry.space_group_name_H-M   'P 1'
#
loop_
_entity.id
_entity.type
_entity.pdbx_description
1 polymer ?
#
loop_
_entity_poly.entity_id
_entity_poly.type
_entity_poly.pdbx_seq_one_letter_code
_entity_poly.pdbx_strand_id
1 'polypeptide(L)'
;MKMTRSLLPRLLAGSFAFGVLLTATDVSADVQACLAASEQGQHARAAGKLREAREHFVVCGGAGCPALVRQDCAQWNSELAQALPTVVFGARDEQGRDLFDVLVSMDGETIVKKLDGKAVTVDPGKHTFRFEAEGFPVVSETVLIKEGERARVVDVMFEREGDAETEVAPAGRKKGHTPYPWIVVGIGAVGVAAGAVLIATAPARPANCDASTEMCSRVPGQSEAAFRKNQEDAGSADSQPLLGYIVAGSGLALVAGGLLWHFLEPTGSKRPSTALRVMPWTTGRSSGVTLGARF
;
A
#
# COMPACT_ATOMS: atom_id res chain seq x y z
N MET A 1 4.98 13.52 108.62
CA MET A 1 3.72 13.58 109.38
C MET A 1 2.56 13.25 108.44
N LYS A 2 1.72 12.25 108.81
CA LYS A 2 0.42 11.78 108.22
C LYS A 2 0.47 11.27 106.76
N MET A 3 0.54 9.97 106.45
CA MET A 3 -0.46 8.86 106.56
C MET A 3 -1.89 9.22 106.13
N THR A 4 -2.38 8.63 105.02
CA THR A 4 -3.52 7.67 104.98
C THR A 4 -3.75 7.03 103.60
N ARG A 5 -4.05 5.72 103.61
CA ARG A 5 -4.48 4.81 102.52
C ARG A 5 -6.02 4.76 102.42
N SER A 6 -6.57 4.48 101.23
CA SER A 6 -7.83 3.72 100.98
C SER A 6 -7.90 3.43 99.47
N LEU A 7 -7.92 2.23 98.86
CA LEU A 7 -8.65 0.94 98.96
C LEU A 7 -10.13 0.94 98.48
N LEU A 8 -10.32 0.36 97.27
CA LEU A 8 -11.44 -0.43 96.66
C LEU A 8 -12.82 0.25 96.32
N PRO A 9 -13.71 -0.34 95.46
CA PRO A 9 -13.67 -1.61 94.67
C PRO A 9 -14.18 -1.56 93.20
N ARG A 10 -14.08 -2.72 92.54
CA ARG A 10 -14.59 -3.14 91.21
C ARG A 10 -16.12 -2.99 91.03
N LEU A 11 -16.55 -2.59 89.84
CA LEU A 11 -17.83 -3.00 89.24
C LEU A 11 -17.60 -3.41 87.78
N LEU A 12 -17.91 -4.69 87.52
CA LEU A 12 -17.91 -5.36 86.24
C LEU A 12 -19.15 -4.91 85.44
N ALA A 13 -18.95 -4.35 84.25
CA ALA A 13 -20.00 -4.24 83.23
C ALA A 13 -19.45 -4.86 81.94
N GLY A 14 -19.68 -6.17 81.78
CA GLY A 14 -19.37 -6.89 80.55
C GLY A 14 -20.38 -6.54 79.47
N SER A 15 -20.07 -5.56 78.63
CA SER A 15 -20.76 -5.35 77.36
C SER A 15 -20.18 -6.31 76.33
N PHE A 16 -20.83 -7.45 76.13
CA PHE A 16 -20.59 -8.34 75.00
C PHE A 16 -21.17 -7.65 73.74
N ALA A 17 -20.38 -6.77 73.12
CA ALA A 17 -20.69 -6.26 71.79
C ALA A 17 -20.38 -7.36 70.78
N PHE A 18 -21.40 -8.16 70.43
CA PHE A 18 -21.33 -9.10 69.33
C PHE A 18 -21.30 -8.29 68.03
N GLY A 19 -20.11 -7.85 67.63
CA GLY A 19 -19.87 -7.19 66.35
C GLY A 19 -20.04 -8.21 65.23
N VAL A 20 -21.23 -8.26 64.66
CA VAL A 20 -21.45 -8.94 63.38
C VAL A 20 -20.70 -8.12 62.33
N LEU A 21 -19.51 -8.57 61.92
CA LEU A 21 -18.89 -8.10 60.68
C LEU A 21 -19.76 -8.60 59.51
N LEU A 22 -20.72 -7.79 59.07
CA LEU A 22 -21.26 -7.90 57.72
C LEU A 22 -20.12 -7.50 56.77
N THR A 23 -19.40 -8.47 56.24
CA THR A 23 -18.59 -8.26 55.04
C THR A 23 -19.58 -8.10 53.88
N ALA A 24 -19.97 -6.87 53.58
CA ALA A 24 -20.64 -6.55 52.33
C ALA A 24 -19.66 -6.88 51.21
N THR A 25 -19.85 -8.01 50.52
CA THR A 25 -19.19 -8.25 49.25
C THR A 25 -19.74 -7.22 48.26
N ASP A 26 -18.89 -6.34 47.76
CA ASP A 26 -19.22 -5.24 46.83
C ASP A 26 -19.70 -5.76 45.46
N VAL A 27 -20.87 -6.39 45.41
CA VAL A 27 -21.53 -6.88 44.19
C VAL A 27 -21.75 -5.74 43.18
N SER A 28 -21.92 -4.49 43.64
CA SER A 28 -22.07 -3.32 42.76
C SER A 28 -20.79 -2.89 42.07
N ALA A 29 -19.63 -3.05 42.71
CA ALA A 29 -18.33 -2.71 42.12
C ALA A 29 -17.99 -3.69 40.98
N ASP A 30 -18.30 -4.98 41.17
CA ASP A 30 -18.13 -6.00 40.14
C ASP A 30 -19.03 -5.74 38.92
N VAL A 31 -20.29 -5.36 39.13
CA VAL A 31 -21.21 -5.02 38.02
C VAL A 31 -20.74 -3.80 37.23
N GLN A 32 -20.25 -2.75 37.90
CA GLN A 32 -19.71 -1.56 37.23
C GLN A 32 -18.47 -1.88 36.42
N ALA A 33 -17.57 -2.73 36.94
CA ALA A 33 -16.38 -3.19 36.20
C ALA A 33 -16.77 -3.97 34.93
N CYS A 34 -17.79 -4.83 35.00
CA CYS A 34 -18.29 -5.56 33.83
C CYS A 34 -18.85 -4.64 32.74
N LEU A 35 -19.62 -3.61 33.12
CA LEU A 35 -20.17 -2.63 32.19
C LEU A 35 -19.07 -1.77 31.55
N ALA A 36 -18.11 -1.31 32.36
CA ALA A 36 -16.97 -0.54 31.87
C ALA A 36 -16.12 -1.36 30.88
N ALA A 37 -15.89 -2.65 31.16
CA ALA A 37 -15.19 -3.54 30.23
C ALA A 37 -15.95 -3.74 28.92
N SER A 38 -17.28 -3.93 28.98
CA SER A 38 -18.11 -4.00 27.77
C SER A 38 -18.03 -2.72 26.94
N GLU A 39 -18.09 -1.55 27.58
CA GLU A 39 -18.00 -0.26 26.91
C GLU A 39 -16.61 -0.06 26.27
N GLN A 40 -15.53 -0.28 27.03
CA GLN A 40 -14.15 -0.18 26.53
C GLN A 40 -13.90 -1.12 25.37
N GLY A 41 -14.41 -2.35 25.43
CA GLY A 41 -14.31 -3.30 24.33
C GLY A 41 -15.04 -2.83 23.08
N GLN A 42 -16.22 -2.22 23.21
CA GLN A 42 -16.96 -1.64 22.09
C GLN A 42 -16.22 -0.44 21.47
N HIS A 43 -15.66 0.45 22.30
CA HIS A 43 -14.85 1.57 21.81
C HIS A 43 -13.59 1.09 21.07
N ALA A 44 -12.85 0.14 21.64
CA ALA A 44 -11.64 -0.43 21.03
C ALA A 44 -11.98 -1.12 19.70
N ARG A 45 -13.09 -1.86 19.63
CA ARG A 45 -13.59 -2.49 18.41
C ARG A 45 -13.91 -1.45 17.33
N ALA A 46 -14.62 -0.37 17.69
CA ALA A 46 -14.94 0.71 16.76
C ALA A 46 -13.69 1.44 16.25
N ALA A 47 -12.63 1.49 17.06
CA ALA A 47 -11.32 2.05 16.69
C ALA A 47 -10.46 1.09 15.84
N GLY A 48 -10.91 -0.13 15.54
CA GLY A 48 -10.15 -1.13 14.81
C GLY A 48 -9.05 -1.84 15.62
N LYS A 49 -8.99 -1.59 16.93
CA LYS A 49 -8.05 -2.23 17.87
C LYS A 49 -8.65 -3.53 18.41
N LEU A 50 -8.76 -4.51 17.54
CA LEU A 50 -9.50 -5.74 17.80
C LEU A 50 -8.83 -6.61 18.89
N ARG A 51 -7.51 -6.54 19.07
CA ARG A 51 -6.81 -7.24 20.17
C ARG A 51 -7.17 -6.65 21.53
N GLU A 52 -7.09 -5.33 21.65
CA GLU A 52 -7.50 -4.59 22.85
C GLU A 52 -8.99 -4.85 23.16
N ALA A 53 -9.85 -4.82 22.13
CA ALA A 53 -11.26 -5.13 22.29
C ALA A 53 -11.51 -6.54 22.84
N ARG A 54 -10.75 -7.53 22.35
CA ARG A 54 -10.82 -8.92 22.84
C ARG A 54 -10.44 -9.02 24.31
N GLU A 55 -9.40 -8.32 24.76
CA GLU A 55 -8.99 -8.31 26.17
C GLU A 55 -10.14 -7.82 27.07
N HIS A 56 -10.79 -6.73 26.69
CA HIS A 56 -11.94 -6.20 27.41
C HIS A 56 -13.17 -7.14 27.38
N PHE A 57 -13.47 -7.74 26.23
CA PHE A 57 -14.60 -8.67 26.13
C PHE A 57 -14.39 -9.97 26.89
N VAL A 58 -13.15 -10.44 27.05
CA VAL A 58 -12.83 -11.57 27.94
C VAL A 58 -13.16 -11.24 29.40
N VAL A 59 -12.89 -10.01 29.84
CA VAL A 59 -13.22 -9.57 31.20
C VAL A 59 -14.73 -9.57 31.44
N CYS A 60 -15.53 -8.94 30.57
CA CYS A 60 -16.99 -8.88 30.76
C CYS A 60 -17.72 -10.20 30.45
N GLY A 61 -17.08 -11.12 29.73
CA GLY A 61 -17.53 -12.50 29.55
C GLY A 61 -17.34 -13.39 30.79
N GLY A 62 -16.65 -12.89 31.83
CA GLY A 62 -16.34 -13.64 33.05
C GLY A 62 -17.58 -14.03 33.87
N ALA A 63 -17.49 -15.13 34.62
CA ALA A 63 -18.62 -15.73 35.34
C ALA A 63 -19.28 -14.80 36.37
N GLY A 64 -18.55 -13.82 36.91
CA GLY A 64 -19.06 -12.83 37.88
C GLY A 64 -19.94 -11.73 37.30
N CYS A 65 -20.00 -11.59 35.97
CA CYS A 65 -20.79 -10.54 35.33
C CYS A 65 -22.28 -10.92 35.14
N PRO A 66 -23.19 -9.93 35.05
CA PRO A 66 -24.61 -10.18 34.74
C PRO A 66 -24.80 -11.02 33.48
N ALA A 67 -25.77 -11.93 33.51
CA ALA A 67 -25.95 -12.93 32.44
C ALA A 67 -26.08 -12.31 31.04
N LEU A 68 -26.80 -11.19 30.93
CA LEU A 68 -26.98 -10.46 29.67
C LEU A 68 -25.65 -9.91 29.13
N VAL A 69 -24.86 -9.26 29.98
CA VAL A 69 -23.53 -8.71 29.60
C VAL A 69 -22.60 -9.83 29.14
N ARG A 70 -22.57 -10.95 29.87
CA ARG A 70 -21.74 -12.10 29.49
C ARG A 70 -22.10 -12.64 28.11
N GLN A 71 -23.40 -12.70 27.80
CA GLN A 71 -23.88 -13.19 26.51
C GLN A 71 -23.43 -12.29 25.36
N ASP A 72 -23.57 -10.96 25.50
CA ASP A 72 -23.13 -10.00 24.50
C ASP A 72 -21.60 -10.05 24.30
N CYS A 73 -20.84 -10.08 25.40
CA CYS A 73 -19.38 -10.18 25.35
C CYS A 73 -18.90 -11.50 24.72
N ALA A 74 -19.60 -12.61 24.97
CA ALA A 74 -19.31 -13.89 24.31
C ALA A 74 -19.58 -13.82 22.79
N GLN A 75 -20.68 -13.20 22.38
CA GLN A 75 -20.99 -12.98 20.97
C GLN A 75 -19.90 -12.13 20.30
N TRP A 76 -19.56 -10.98 20.85
CA TRP A 76 -18.54 -10.10 20.25
C TRP A 76 -17.15 -10.75 20.20
N ASN A 77 -16.76 -11.53 21.21
CA ASN A 77 -15.52 -12.31 21.16
C ASN A 77 -15.48 -13.32 20.01
N SER A 78 -16.62 -13.93 19.69
CA SER A 78 -16.74 -14.85 18.55
C SER A 78 -16.61 -14.13 17.20
N GLU A 79 -17.17 -12.92 17.09
CA GLU A 79 -17.04 -12.06 15.92
C GLU A 79 -15.59 -11.59 15.75
N LEU A 80 -14.94 -11.13 16.83
CA LEU A 80 -13.53 -10.75 16.82
C LEU A 80 -12.61 -11.90 16.42
N ALA A 81 -12.90 -13.14 16.82
CA ALA A 81 -12.09 -14.29 16.41
C ALA A 81 -12.11 -14.54 14.90
N GLN A 82 -13.14 -14.08 14.20
CA GLN A 82 -13.25 -14.14 12.74
C GLN A 82 -12.62 -12.93 12.06
N ALA A 83 -12.74 -11.74 12.67
CA ALA A 83 -12.21 -10.49 12.16
C ALA A 83 -10.70 -10.30 12.42
N LEU A 84 -10.16 -10.91 13.48
CA LEU A 84 -8.75 -10.78 13.85
C LEU A 84 -7.85 -11.48 12.82
N PRO A 85 -6.97 -10.72 12.13
CA PRO A 85 -6.02 -11.31 11.21
C PRO A 85 -4.87 -12.01 11.95
N THR A 86 -4.18 -12.89 11.22
CA THR A 86 -2.98 -13.54 11.70
C THR A 86 -1.84 -13.47 10.68
N VAL A 87 -0.64 -13.20 11.20
CA VAL A 87 0.59 -13.06 10.43
C VAL A 87 1.59 -14.11 10.87
N VAL A 88 2.25 -14.76 9.93
CA VAL A 88 3.37 -15.67 10.16
C VAL A 88 4.63 -14.96 9.72
N PHE A 89 5.58 -14.79 10.65
CA PHE A 89 6.84 -14.10 10.39
C PHE A 89 7.92 -15.10 10.01
N GLY A 90 8.66 -14.78 8.95
CA GLY A 90 9.84 -15.51 8.50
C GLY A 90 11.04 -14.58 8.37
N ALA A 91 12.24 -15.13 8.55
CA ALA A 91 13.47 -14.41 8.30
C ALA A 91 14.51 -15.38 7.74
N ARG A 92 15.22 -14.95 6.71
CA ARG A 92 16.34 -15.71 6.12
C ARG A 92 17.59 -14.85 6.00
N ASP A 93 18.75 -15.48 5.96
CA ASP A 93 20.00 -14.82 5.56
C ASP A 93 20.17 -14.82 4.03
N GLU A 94 21.21 -14.15 3.55
CA GLU A 94 21.61 -14.08 2.14
C GLU A 94 21.94 -15.44 1.50
N GLN A 95 22.20 -16.48 2.31
CA GLN A 95 22.38 -17.87 1.85
C GLN A 95 21.04 -18.65 1.82
N GLY A 96 19.93 -18.01 2.16
CA GLY A 96 18.60 -18.61 2.19
C GLY A 96 18.35 -19.51 3.40
N ARG A 97 19.17 -19.44 4.46
CA ARG A 97 18.96 -20.20 5.69
C ARG A 97 18.03 -19.45 6.63
N ASP A 98 17.14 -20.17 7.30
CA ASP A 98 16.21 -19.57 8.25
C ASP A 98 16.93 -19.06 9.50
N LEU A 99 16.55 -17.85 9.94
CA LEU A 99 16.99 -17.24 11.19
C LEU A 99 15.88 -17.39 12.23
N PHE A 100 16.23 -17.93 13.40
CA PHE A 100 15.26 -18.19 14.48
C PHE A 100 15.30 -17.13 15.59
N ASP A 101 16.49 -16.62 15.90
CA ASP A 101 16.70 -15.61 16.94
C ASP A 101 16.48 -14.19 16.38
N VAL A 102 15.23 -13.91 15.96
CA VAL A 102 14.81 -12.61 15.43
C VAL A 102 13.71 -12.03 16.31
N LEU A 103 13.92 -10.80 16.78
CA LEU A 103 12.91 -10.00 17.45
C LEU A 103 12.07 -9.27 16.40
N VAL A 104 10.75 -9.34 16.54
CA VAL A 104 9.81 -8.60 15.68
C VAL A 104 9.01 -7.63 16.53
N SER A 105 9.06 -6.36 16.15
CA SER A 105 8.19 -5.32 16.70
C SER A 105 7.19 -4.83 15.67
N MET A 106 6.01 -4.44 16.13
CA MET A 106 4.94 -3.85 15.33
C MET A 106 4.65 -2.47 15.89
N ASP A 107 4.86 -1.43 15.07
CA ASP A 107 4.67 -0.02 15.45
C ASP A 107 5.38 0.40 16.74
N GLY A 108 6.54 -0.23 17.02
CA GLY A 108 7.37 0.06 18.19
C GLY A 108 7.14 -0.87 19.39
N GLU A 109 6.12 -1.72 19.36
CA GLU A 109 5.87 -2.73 20.40
C GLU A 109 6.42 -4.10 20.00
N THR A 110 7.22 -4.74 20.85
CA THR A 110 7.75 -6.08 20.56
C THR A 110 6.66 -7.14 20.71
N ILE A 111 6.28 -7.77 19.59
CA ILE A 111 5.22 -8.79 19.53
C ILE A 111 5.77 -10.21 19.45
N VAL A 112 7.02 -10.38 18.99
CA VAL A 112 7.69 -11.68 18.87
C VAL A 112 9.14 -11.54 19.33
N LYS A 113 9.61 -12.46 20.16
CA LYS A 113 11.01 -12.48 20.64
C LYS A 113 11.90 -13.45 19.87
N LYS A 114 11.30 -14.47 19.25
CA LYS A 114 11.95 -15.50 18.42
C LYS A 114 10.95 -16.03 17.41
N LEU A 115 11.41 -16.41 16.23
CA LEU A 115 10.57 -17.00 15.19
C LEU A 115 10.40 -18.50 15.44
N ASP A 116 9.16 -18.89 15.75
CA ASP A 116 8.77 -20.29 16.00
C ASP A 116 7.79 -20.84 14.94
N GLY A 117 7.57 -20.07 13.87
CA GLY A 117 6.67 -20.41 12.77
C GLY A 117 5.18 -20.31 13.12
N LYS A 118 4.81 -19.82 14.30
CA LYS A 118 3.41 -19.69 14.70
C LYS A 118 2.79 -18.41 14.15
N ALA A 119 1.49 -18.51 13.87
CA ALA A 119 0.68 -17.37 13.52
C ALA A 119 0.47 -16.46 14.73
N VAL A 120 0.80 -15.18 14.57
CA VAL A 120 0.64 -14.13 15.57
C VAL A 120 -0.58 -13.29 15.21
N THR A 121 -1.44 -13.06 16.19
CA THR A 121 -2.60 -12.18 16.03
C THR A 121 -2.16 -10.72 16.03
N VAL A 122 -2.58 -9.97 15.02
CA VAL A 122 -2.30 -8.54 14.87
C VAL A 122 -3.61 -7.80 14.64
N ASP A 123 -3.60 -6.48 14.83
CA ASP A 123 -4.75 -5.65 14.49
C ASP A 123 -4.83 -5.42 12.96
N PRO A 124 -6.02 -5.17 12.40
CA PRO A 124 -6.15 -4.78 11.00
C PRO A 124 -5.68 -3.34 10.79
N GLY A 125 -5.14 -3.07 9.60
CA GLY A 125 -4.66 -1.75 9.23
C GLY A 125 -3.22 -1.75 8.74
N LYS A 126 -2.67 -0.55 8.59
CA LYS A 126 -1.29 -0.35 8.16
C LYS A 126 -0.38 -0.46 9.37
N HIS A 127 0.52 -1.43 9.35
CA HIS A 127 1.51 -1.66 10.40
C HIS A 127 2.93 -1.62 9.84
N THR A 128 3.88 -1.18 10.67
CA THR A 128 5.31 -1.28 10.38
C THR A 128 5.91 -2.39 11.25
N PHE A 129 6.38 -3.45 10.61
CA PHE A 129 7.09 -4.53 11.27
C PHE A 129 8.60 -4.28 11.19
N ARG A 130 9.29 -4.39 12.33
CA ARG A 130 10.75 -4.20 12.42
C ARG A 130 11.37 -5.46 12.98
N PHE A 131 12.35 -6.00 12.25
CA PHE A 131 13.02 -7.27 12.49
C PHE A 131 14.46 -7.03 12.90
N GLU A 132 14.83 -7.53 14.08
CA GLU A 132 16.17 -7.37 14.65
C GLU A 132 16.79 -8.75 14.91
N ALA A 133 17.95 -9.01 14.32
CA ALA A 133 18.71 -10.24 14.47
C ALA A 133 20.16 -9.90 14.83
N GLU A 134 20.78 -10.70 15.70
CA GLU A 134 22.16 -10.45 16.12
C GLU A 134 23.13 -10.55 14.94
N GLY A 135 24.00 -9.55 14.79
CA GLY A 135 24.99 -9.51 13.71
C GLY A 135 24.45 -9.10 12.34
N PHE A 136 23.20 -8.63 12.27
CA PHE A 136 22.60 -8.11 11.05
C PHE A 136 22.02 -6.69 11.24
N PRO A 137 21.98 -5.88 10.17
CA PRO A 137 21.27 -4.60 10.19
C PRO A 137 19.76 -4.83 10.34
N VAL A 138 19.08 -3.87 10.98
CA VAL A 138 17.64 -3.96 11.23
C VAL A 138 16.84 -3.74 9.96
N VAL A 139 15.91 -4.66 9.68
CA VAL A 139 15.00 -4.59 8.52
C VAL A 139 13.63 -4.09 8.97
N SER A 140 12.99 -3.21 8.19
CA SER A 140 11.65 -2.70 8.49
C SER A 140 10.74 -2.79 7.27
N GLU A 141 9.56 -3.38 7.43
CA GLU A 141 8.57 -3.63 6.39
C GLU A 141 7.22 -2.99 6.74
N THR A 142 6.65 -2.23 5.81
CA THR A 142 5.32 -1.62 6.00
C THR A 142 4.27 -2.41 5.24
N VAL A 143 3.29 -2.95 5.97
CA VAL A 143 2.30 -3.88 5.42
C VAL A 143 0.89 -3.44 5.81
N LEU A 144 -0.02 -3.43 4.84
CA LEU A 144 -1.46 -3.27 5.10
C LEU A 144 -2.08 -4.64 5.39
N ILE A 145 -2.35 -4.92 6.66
CA ILE A 145 -3.04 -6.13 7.12
C ILE A 145 -4.54 -5.95 6.96
N LYS A 146 -5.20 -6.91 6.30
CA LYS A 146 -6.65 -6.85 6.08
C LYS A 146 -7.40 -7.58 7.19
N GLU A 147 -8.58 -7.08 7.55
CA GLU A 147 -9.46 -7.75 8.50
C GLU A 147 -9.79 -9.18 8.03
N GLY A 148 -9.75 -10.14 8.94
CA GLY A 148 -10.01 -11.56 8.69
C GLY A 148 -8.93 -12.31 7.89
N GLU A 149 -7.85 -11.65 7.48
CA GLU A 149 -6.75 -12.26 6.73
C GLU A 149 -5.97 -13.25 7.63
N ARG A 150 -5.93 -14.52 7.26
CA ARG A 150 -5.29 -15.57 8.06
C ARG A 150 -3.99 -16.05 7.47
N ALA A 151 -3.02 -16.31 8.35
CA ALA A 151 -1.72 -16.87 8.03
C ALA A 151 -0.98 -16.11 6.91
N ARG A 152 -1.09 -14.78 6.91
CA ARG A 152 -0.34 -13.96 5.97
C ARG A 152 1.15 -14.09 6.27
N VAL A 153 1.94 -14.48 5.29
CA VAL A 153 3.39 -14.57 5.44
C VAL A 153 4.00 -13.18 5.26
N VAL A 154 4.78 -12.74 6.26
CA VAL A 154 5.66 -11.57 6.16
C VAL A 154 7.08 -12.08 6.40
N ASP A 155 7.87 -12.06 5.35
CA ASP A 155 9.18 -12.72 5.32
C ASP A 155 10.24 -11.72 4.86
N VAL A 156 11.34 -11.63 5.62
CA VAL A 156 12.44 -10.71 5.35
C VAL A 156 13.75 -11.46 5.11
N MET A 157 14.61 -10.87 4.29
CA MET A 157 15.97 -11.35 4.08
C MET A 157 16.95 -10.37 4.73
N PHE A 158 17.90 -10.91 5.50
CA PHE A 158 18.98 -10.16 6.13
C PHE A 158 20.29 -10.32 5.36
N GLU A 159 20.99 -9.22 5.16
CA GLU A 159 22.32 -9.15 4.53
C GLU A 159 23.32 -8.66 5.58
N ARG A 160 24.49 -9.29 5.74
CA ARG A 160 25.45 -8.91 6.79
C ARG A 160 26.14 -7.59 6.45
N GLU A 161 26.37 -6.75 7.45
CA GLU A 161 27.29 -5.60 7.37
C GLU A 161 28.74 -6.11 7.26
N GLY A 162 29.12 -6.51 6.05
CA GLY A 162 30.43 -7.04 5.69
C GLY A 162 30.71 -6.96 4.19
N ASP A 163 29.67 -6.86 3.37
CA ASP A 163 29.74 -6.59 1.93
C ASP A 163 29.19 -5.20 1.53
N ALA A 164 28.87 -4.35 2.51
CA ALA A 164 28.27 -3.04 2.30
C ALA A 164 29.10 -1.92 2.92
N GLU A 165 30.24 -1.59 2.30
CA GLU A 165 30.81 -0.25 2.45
C GLU A 165 30.15 0.68 1.41
N THR A 166 29.34 1.61 1.94
CA THR A 166 28.58 2.67 1.25
C THR A 166 27.22 2.24 0.66
N GLU A 167 26.14 2.47 1.41
CA GLU A 167 25.00 3.31 0.99
C GLU A 167 23.88 3.29 2.06
N VAL A 168 24.02 4.11 3.11
CA VAL A 168 22.82 4.67 3.78
C VAL A 168 22.40 5.89 2.96
N ALA A 169 21.89 5.64 1.77
CA ALA A 169 20.98 6.53 1.08
C ALA A 169 19.64 5.79 1.01
N PRO A 170 18.49 6.45 1.21
CA PRO A 170 17.21 5.78 1.04
C PRO A 170 17.21 5.22 -0.37
N ALA A 171 17.02 3.89 -0.51
CA ALA A 171 16.89 3.24 -1.80
C ALA A 171 15.77 3.94 -2.55
N GLY A 172 16.16 4.95 -3.34
CA GLY A 172 15.28 5.66 -4.23
C GLY A 172 14.84 4.58 -5.19
N ARG A 173 13.56 4.19 -5.11
CA ARG A 173 12.91 3.26 -6.03
C ARG A 173 13.52 3.50 -7.40
N LYS A 174 14.34 2.56 -7.89
CA LYS A 174 14.86 2.63 -9.24
C LYS A 174 13.62 2.66 -10.13
N LYS A 175 13.27 3.83 -10.66
CA LYS A 175 12.25 3.91 -11.71
C LYS A 175 12.87 3.15 -12.89
N GLY A 176 12.44 1.91 -13.09
CA GLY A 176 12.66 1.23 -14.36
C GLY A 176 12.11 2.11 -15.48
N HIS A 177 12.71 2.02 -16.67
CA HIS A 177 12.24 2.73 -17.86
C HIS A 177 10.72 2.63 -17.95
N THR A 178 10.06 3.77 -18.15
CA THR A 178 8.60 3.72 -18.24
C THR A 178 8.22 2.93 -19.50
N PRO A 179 7.08 2.23 -19.54
CA PRO A 179 6.68 1.48 -20.73
C PRO A 179 6.22 2.39 -21.89
N TYR A 180 6.04 3.70 -21.62
CA TYR A 180 5.45 4.64 -22.58
C TYR A 180 6.29 4.86 -23.85
N PRO A 181 7.63 5.00 -23.81
CA PRO A 181 8.44 5.11 -25.02
C PRO A 181 8.28 3.90 -25.95
N TRP A 182 8.18 2.69 -25.39
CA TRP A 182 7.96 1.47 -26.18
C TRP A 182 6.57 1.41 -26.82
N ILE A 183 5.53 1.94 -26.16
CA ILE A 183 4.19 2.08 -26.75
C ILE A 183 4.24 3.00 -27.99
N VAL A 184 4.94 4.14 -27.88
CA VAL A 184 5.10 5.08 -29.01
C VAL A 184 5.86 4.45 -30.17
N VAL A 185 6.95 3.72 -29.89
CA VAL A 185 7.70 2.97 -30.91
C VAL A 185 6.81 1.91 -31.58
N GLY A 186 6.01 1.17 -30.80
CA GLY A 186 5.09 0.16 -31.33
C GLY A 186 4.05 0.74 -32.29
N ILE A 187 3.43 1.87 -31.94
CA ILE A 187 2.47 2.57 -32.81
C ILE A 187 3.16 3.05 -34.09
N GLY A 188 4.36 3.63 -33.97
CA GLY A 188 5.14 4.09 -35.11
C GLY A 188 5.49 2.95 -36.08
N ALA A 189 5.90 1.80 -35.56
CA ALA A 189 6.24 0.62 -36.37
C ALA A 189 5.03 0.08 -37.16
N VAL A 190 3.84 0.05 -36.56
CA VAL A 190 2.59 -0.31 -37.26
C VAL A 190 2.30 0.67 -38.39
N GLY A 191 2.48 1.97 -38.16
CA GLY A 191 2.34 3.00 -39.21
C GLY A 191 3.30 2.79 -40.38
N VAL A 192 4.58 2.51 -40.11
CA VAL A 192 5.58 2.21 -41.16
C VAL A 192 5.18 0.97 -41.96
N ALA A 193 4.76 -0.11 -41.30
CA ALA A 193 4.34 -1.33 -41.98
C ALA A 193 3.10 -1.11 -42.85
N ALA A 194 2.09 -0.40 -42.34
CA ALA A 194 0.88 -0.08 -43.10
C ALA A 194 1.18 0.81 -44.32
N GLY A 195 2.02 1.84 -44.16
CA GLY A 195 2.46 2.69 -45.26
C GLY A 195 3.23 1.92 -46.33
N ALA A 196 4.12 1.01 -45.93
CA ALA A 196 4.86 0.14 -46.85
C ALA A 196 3.93 -0.80 -47.64
N VAL A 197 2.90 -1.36 -47.00
CA VAL A 197 1.88 -2.17 -47.68
C VAL A 197 1.13 -1.34 -48.71
N LEU A 198 0.67 -0.14 -48.37
CA LEU A 198 -0.03 0.75 -49.31
C LEU A 198 0.81 1.08 -50.55
N ILE A 199 2.12 1.31 -50.37
CA ILE A 199 3.06 1.55 -51.48
C ILE A 199 3.24 0.28 -52.32
N ALA A 200 3.42 -0.88 -51.67
CA ALA A 200 3.67 -2.15 -52.36
C ALA A 200 2.45 -2.68 -53.14
N THR A 201 1.24 -2.40 -52.67
CA THR A 201 -0.01 -2.81 -53.31
C THR A 201 -0.61 -1.75 -54.24
N ALA A 202 0.10 -0.64 -54.48
CA ALA A 202 -0.37 0.40 -55.38
C ALA A 202 -0.53 -0.18 -56.80
N PRO A 203 -1.69 0.01 -57.46
CA PRO A 203 -1.92 -0.48 -58.81
C PRO A 203 -1.02 0.26 -59.80
N ALA A 204 -0.61 -0.44 -60.85
CA ALA A 204 0.11 0.18 -61.95
C ALA A 204 -0.83 1.11 -62.72
N ARG A 205 -0.32 2.29 -63.12
CA ARG A 205 -1.07 3.24 -63.94
C ARG A 205 -1.44 2.60 -65.29
N PRO A 206 -2.70 2.68 -65.75
CA PRO A 206 -3.08 2.20 -67.08
C PRO A 206 -2.30 2.92 -68.19
N ALA A 207 -1.87 2.19 -69.22
CA ALA A 207 -1.06 2.74 -70.32
C ALA A 207 -1.76 3.83 -71.16
N ASN A 208 -3.09 3.91 -71.10
CA ASN A 208 -3.88 4.92 -71.80
C ASN A 208 -4.07 6.23 -71.00
N CYS A 209 -3.51 6.31 -69.79
CA CYS A 209 -3.58 7.47 -68.90
C CYS A 209 -2.18 8.06 -68.69
N ASP A 210 -2.01 9.34 -69.05
CA ASP A 210 -0.73 10.05 -68.96
C ASP A 210 -0.62 10.81 -67.62
N ALA A 211 0.54 10.69 -66.97
CA ALA A 211 0.80 11.30 -65.66
C ALA A 211 1.03 12.82 -65.73
N SER A 212 1.56 13.32 -66.84
CA SER A 212 1.91 14.73 -67.00
C SER A 212 0.71 15.60 -67.38
N THR A 213 -0.25 15.03 -68.08
CA THR A 213 -1.45 15.75 -68.54
C THR A 213 -2.69 15.47 -67.70
N GLU A 214 -2.61 14.53 -66.75
CA GLU A 214 -3.74 14.05 -65.93
C GLU A 214 -4.95 13.59 -66.78
N MET A 215 -4.73 13.25 -68.05
CA MET A 215 -5.78 12.86 -68.98
C MET A 215 -5.66 11.38 -69.37
N CYS A 216 -6.81 10.71 -69.43
CA CYS A 216 -6.94 9.38 -70.01
C CYS A 216 -7.52 9.46 -71.42
N SER A 217 -6.86 8.82 -72.37
CA SER A 217 -7.34 8.68 -73.76
C SER A 217 -8.25 7.46 -73.90
N ARG A 218 -9.30 7.56 -74.74
CA ARG A 218 -10.16 6.42 -75.08
C ARG A 218 -9.47 5.53 -76.09
N VAL A 219 -9.44 4.23 -75.79
CA VAL A 219 -8.96 3.21 -76.73
C VAL A 219 -10.10 2.82 -77.69
N PRO A 220 -9.84 2.61 -78.99
CA PRO A 220 -10.87 2.15 -79.93
C PRO A 220 -11.53 0.84 -79.47
N GLY A 221 -12.87 0.80 -79.44
CA GLY A 221 -13.64 -0.37 -79.02
C GLY A 221 -13.83 -0.53 -77.49
N GLN A 222 -13.34 0.41 -76.68
CA GLN A 222 -13.51 0.37 -75.23
C GLN A 222 -14.93 0.78 -74.80
N SER A 223 -15.52 0.04 -73.86
CA SER A 223 -16.81 0.40 -73.25
C SER A 223 -16.66 1.56 -72.26
N GLU A 224 -17.76 2.27 -72.00
CA GLU A 224 -17.77 3.36 -71.02
C GLU A 224 -17.33 2.91 -69.62
N ALA A 225 -17.79 1.72 -69.22
CA ALA A 225 -17.44 1.13 -67.92
C ALA A 225 -15.94 0.82 -67.81
N ALA A 226 -15.32 0.32 -68.89
CA ALA A 226 -13.88 0.05 -68.91
C ALA A 226 -13.07 1.35 -68.91
N PHE A 227 -13.54 2.40 -69.59
CA PHE A 227 -12.88 3.71 -69.55
C PHE A 227 -12.95 4.35 -68.16
N ARG A 228 -14.12 4.29 -67.50
CA ARG A 228 -14.28 4.78 -66.12
C ARG A 228 -13.41 4.02 -65.14
N LYS A 229 -13.31 2.69 -65.27
CA LYS A 229 -12.41 1.88 -64.45
C LYS A 229 -10.94 2.32 -64.60
N ASN A 230 -10.47 2.60 -65.82
CA ASN A 230 -9.10 3.08 -66.02
C ASN A 230 -8.87 4.46 -65.38
N GLN A 231 -9.87 5.33 -65.33
CA GLN A 231 -9.77 6.62 -64.61
C GLN A 231 -9.70 6.41 -63.09
N GLU A 232 -10.54 5.51 -62.55
CA GLU A 232 -10.53 5.14 -61.13
C GLU A 232 -9.18 4.52 -60.72
N ASP A 233 -8.65 3.60 -61.54
CA ASP A 233 -7.35 2.95 -61.33
C ASP A 233 -6.20 3.96 -61.43
N ALA A 234 -6.24 4.90 -62.38
CA ALA A 234 -5.23 5.96 -62.51
C ALA A 234 -5.23 6.91 -61.30
N GLY A 235 -6.41 7.32 -60.82
CA GLY A 235 -6.50 8.14 -59.60
C GLY A 235 -6.02 7.40 -58.36
N SER A 236 -6.29 6.09 -58.27
CA SER A 236 -5.80 5.25 -57.17
C SER A 236 -4.28 5.06 -57.23
N ALA A 237 -3.71 4.89 -58.43
CA ALA A 237 -2.27 4.75 -58.65
C ALA A 237 -1.48 6.00 -58.20
N ASP A 238 -2.06 7.19 -58.27
CA ASP A 238 -1.42 8.43 -57.78
C ASP A 238 -1.63 8.67 -56.29
N SER A 239 -2.86 8.46 -55.81
CA SER A 239 -3.23 8.81 -54.43
C SER A 239 -2.76 7.79 -53.39
N GLN A 240 -2.74 6.48 -53.71
CA GLN A 240 -2.32 5.44 -52.77
C GLN A 240 -0.85 5.52 -52.35
N PRO A 241 0.14 5.68 -53.26
CA PRO A 241 1.54 5.80 -52.83
C PRO A 241 1.77 7.09 -52.04
N LEU A 242 1.10 8.20 -52.39
CA LEU A 242 1.19 9.46 -51.64
C LEU A 242 0.72 9.28 -50.19
N LEU A 243 -0.44 8.65 -49.98
CA LEU A 243 -0.93 8.31 -48.64
C LEU A 243 0.03 7.35 -47.93
N GLY A 244 0.55 6.36 -48.64
CA GLY A 244 1.54 5.42 -48.11
C GLY A 244 2.79 6.13 -47.58
N TYR A 245 3.34 7.10 -48.31
CA TYR A 245 4.50 7.89 -47.87
C TYR A 245 4.19 8.76 -46.63
N ILE A 246 3.02 9.39 -46.57
CA ILE A 246 2.63 10.21 -45.40
C ILE A 246 2.49 9.34 -44.14
N VAL A 247 1.84 8.19 -44.26
CA VAL A 247 1.65 7.24 -43.14
C VAL A 247 2.99 6.65 -42.72
N ALA A 248 3.83 6.22 -43.67
CA ALA A 248 5.15 5.68 -43.36
C ALA A 248 6.07 6.74 -42.73
N GLY A 249 6.05 7.97 -43.25
CA GLY A 249 6.86 9.08 -42.73
C GLY A 249 6.47 9.48 -41.31
N SER A 250 5.18 9.59 -41.02
CA SER A 250 4.70 9.85 -39.64
C SER A 250 5.03 8.71 -38.68
N GLY A 251 4.90 7.46 -39.13
CA GLY A 251 5.30 6.29 -38.34
C GLY A 251 6.80 6.30 -38.00
N LEU A 252 7.65 6.64 -38.96
CA LEU A 252 9.10 6.75 -38.75
C LEU A 252 9.45 7.86 -37.74
N ALA A 253 8.77 9.00 -37.80
CA ALA A 253 8.95 10.09 -36.83
C ALA A 253 8.58 9.67 -35.40
N LEU A 254 7.52 8.88 -35.23
CA LEU A 254 7.14 8.32 -33.92
C LEU A 254 8.17 7.32 -33.40
N VAL A 255 8.70 6.44 -34.26
CA VAL A 255 9.77 5.51 -33.87
C VAL A 255 11.01 6.29 -33.39
N ALA A 256 11.47 7.26 -34.18
CA ALA A 256 12.62 8.09 -33.82
C ALA A 256 12.38 8.88 -32.52
N GLY A 257 11.19 9.48 -32.36
CA GLY A 257 10.83 10.23 -31.16
C GLY A 257 10.69 9.35 -29.92
N GLY A 258 10.12 8.15 -30.05
CA GLY A 258 10.00 7.18 -28.96
C GLY A 258 11.36 6.64 -28.52
N LEU A 259 12.26 6.32 -29.46
CA LEU A 259 13.63 5.93 -29.15
C LEU A 259 14.40 7.08 -28.51
N LEU A 260 14.30 8.30 -29.05
CA LEU A 260 14.93 9.48 -28.47
C LEU A 260 14.43 9.71 -27.04
N TRP A 261 13.12 9.65 -26.80
CA TRP A 261 12.56 9.73 -25.45
C TRP A 261 13.13 8.61 -24.56
N HIS A 262 13.12 7.36 -24.99
CA HIS A 262 13.67 6.26 -24.20
C HIS A 262 15.12 6.52 -23.71
N PHE A 263 15.96 7.09 -24.58
CA PHE A 263 17.34 7.44 -24.23
C PHE A 263 17.49 8.76 -23.46
N LEU A 264 16.58 9.72 -23.65
CA LEU A 264 16.58 10.99 -22.92
C LEU A 264 15.84 10.92 -21.57
N GLU A 265 15.09 9.85 -21.31
CA GLU A 265 14.35 9.69 -20.07
C GLU A 265 15.36 9.65 -18.91
N PRO A 266 15.32 10.63 -17.98
CA PRO A 266 16.32 10.75 -16.93
C PRO A 266 16.21 9.55 -15.99
N THR A 267 17.11 8.58 -16.19
CA THR A 267 17.33 7.47 -15.28
C THR A 267 18.29 7.91 -14.19
N GLY A 268 17.75 8.62 -13.21
CA GLY A 268 18.51 9.10 -12.06
C GLY A 268 17.66 9.11 -10.81
N SER A 269 18.23 8.68 -9.69
CA SER A 269 17.68 8.88 -8.36
C SER A 269 17.29 10.36 -8.23
N LYS A 270 16.03 10.65 -7.86
CA LYS A 270 15.74 11.97 -7.31
C LYS A 270 16.70 12.15 -6.15
N ARG A 271 17.71 13.01 -6.30
CA ARG A 271 18.35 13.63 -5.13
C ARG A 271 17.18 14.12 -4.28
N PRO A 272 17.16 13.87 -2.97
CA PRO A 272 16.13 14.42 -2.11
C PRO A 272 16.05 15.89 -2.47
N SER A 273 14.92 16.29 -3.05
CA SER A 273 14.76 17.68 -3.39
C SER A 273 14.82 18.37 -2.05
N THR A 274 15.91 19.10 -1.79
CA THR A 274 15.86 20.28 -0.94
C THR A 274 14.81 21.16 -1.61
N ALA A 275 13.55 20.87 -1.33
CA ALA A 275 12.42 21.51 -1.97
C ALA A 275 12.35 22.87 -1.32
N LEU A 276 13.06 23.82 -1.92
CA LEU A 276 12.95 25.23 -1.62
C LEU A 276 11.47 25.59 -1.80
N ARG A 277 10.72 25.58 -0.70
CA ARG A 277 9.32 25.98 -0.71
C ARG A 277 9.30 27.49 -0.70
N VAL A 278 8.93 28.03 -1.84
CA VAL A 278 8.69 29.45 -2.06
C VAL A 278 7.22 29.70 -1.71
N MET A 279 6.94 30.27 -0.54
CA MET A 279 5.57 30.59 -0.12
C MET A 279 5.34 32.10 -0.21
N PRO A 280 4.60 32.59 -1.21
CA PRO A 280 4.17 33.98 -1.22
C PRO A 280 3.16 34.20 -0.08
N TRP A 281 3.31 35.30 0.65
CA TRP A 281 2.36 35.73 1.66
C TRP A 281 1.98 37.18 1.41
N THR A 282 0.74 37.51 1.76
CA THR A 282 0.26 38.88 1.73
C THR A 282 -0.42 39.18 3.06
N THR A 283 -0.15 40.36 3.59
CA THR A 283 -0.97 41.01 4.61
C THR A 283 -1.65 42.19 3.93
N GLY A 284 -2.76 42.69 4.49
CA GLY A 284 -3.50 43.82 3.90
C GLY A 284 -2.69 45.12 3.71
N ARG A 285 -1.42 45.16 4.10
CA ARG A 285 -0.49 46.29 3.92
C ARG A 285 0.84 45.92 3.22
N SER A 286 1.11 44.64 2.95
CA SER A 286 2.38 44.22 2.31
C SER A 286 2.28 42.84 1.66
N SER A 287 3.12 42.57 0.67
CA SER A 287 3.28 41.21 0.11
C SER A 287 4.76 40.86 0.04
N GLY A 288 5.05 39.58 0.18
CA GLY A 288 6.42 39.07 0.20
C GLY A 288 6.46 37.57 -0.06
N VAL A 289 7.66 37.01 -0.01
CA VAL A 289 7.90 35.58 -0.27
C VAL A 289 8.84 35.05 0.81
N THR A 290 8.48 33.93 1.43
CA THR A 290 9.37 33.20 2.34
C THR A 290 9.96 31.98 1.63
N LEU A 291 11.26 31.75 1.86
CA LEU A 291 11.99 30.58 1.37
C LEU A 291 12.22 29.62 2.54
N GLY A 292 11.63 28.43 2.49
CA GLY A 292 11.86 27.38 3.47
C GLY A 292 12.60 26.20 2.86
N ALA A 293 13.69 25.77 3.50
CA ALA A 293 14.35 24.49 3.22
C ALA A 293 14.06 23.52 4.38
N ARG A 294 13.69 22.28 4.06
CA ARG A 294 13.72 21.16 5.01
C ARG A 294 15.02 20.40 4.75
N PHE A 295 15.90 20.43 5.75
CA PHE A 295 17.13 19.63 5.78
C PHE A 295 16.80 18.26 6.36
#